data_AF-A0A7V9M208-F1
#
_entry.id   AF-A0A7V9M208-F1
#
_cell.length_a   1.000
_cell.length_b   1.000
_cell.length_c   1.000
_cell.angle_alpha   90.00
_cell.angle_beta   90.00
_cell.angle_gamma   90.00
#
_symmetry.space_group_name_H-M   'P 1'
#
loop_
_entity.id
_entity.type
_entity.pdbx_description
1 polymer ?
#
loop_
_entity_poly.entity_id
_entity_poly.type
_entity_poly.pdbx_seq_one_letter_code
_entity_poly.pdbx_strand_id
1 'polypeptide(L)'
;MRMKLFSVLLFLFSIALVQNAKAQSKYDKENRCPNPNLVKDTSKISIPAVMATTIGKDSVIIKYFSPGVRGRIIWGGLVPYNEVWVTGAHDATSIDVRKDFKVGNKIIPAGKYAIFT
;
A
#
# COMPACT_ATOMS: atom_id res chain seq x y z
N MET A 1 27.41 5.75 -49.44
CA MET A 1 28.01 5.50 -48.10
C MET A 1 27.28 6.27 -46.96
N ARG A 2 25.95 6.46 -47.00
CA ARG A 2 25.19 7.23 -45.98
C ARG A 2 24.20 6.40 -45.13
N MET A 3 23.82 5.20 -45.57
CA MET A 3 22.89 4.33 -44.81
C MET A 3 23.55 3.46 -43.73
N LYS A 4 24.84 3.10 -43.88
CA LYS A 4 25.58 2.31 -42.87
C LYS A 4 25.83 3.10 -41.58
N LEU A 5 26.03 4.41 -41.68
CA LEU A 5 26.26 5.27 -40.51
C LEU A 5 24.98 5.43 -39.66
N PHE A 6 23.82 5.56 -40.31
CA PHE A 6 22.53 5.67 -39.63
C PHE A 6 22.15 4.38 -38.91
N SER A 7 22.43 3.23 -39.54
CA SER A 7 22.20 1.91 -38.91
C SER A 7 23.09 1.68 -37.68
N VAL A 8 24.34 2.15 -37.69
CA VAL A 8 25.25 2.04 -36.54
C VAL A 8 24.82 2.99 -35.42
N LEU A 9 24.41 4.22 -35.75
CA LEU A 9 23.93 5.17 -34.75
C LEU A 9 22.66 4.69 -34.05
N LEU A 10 21.71 4.10 -34.81
CA LEU A 10 20.49 3.53 -34.25
C LEU A 10 20.80 2.37 -33.30
N PHE A 11 21.78 1.53 -33.65
CA PHE A 11 22.20 0.40 -32.81
C PHE A 11 22.88 0.86 -31.51
N LEU A 12 23.71 1.91 -31.57
CA LEU A 12 24.34 2.52 -30.39
C LEU A 12 23.29 3.17 -29.46
N PHE A 13 22.27 3.82 -30.03
CA PHE A 13 21.18 4.41 -29.25
C PHE A 13 20.33 3.34 -28.53
N SER A 14 20.06 2.21 -29.19
CA SER A 14 19.39 1.06 -28.59
C SER A 14 20.14 0.49 -27.39
N ILE A 15 21.47 0.39 -27.48
CA ILE A 15 22.32 -0.11 -26.39
C ILE A 15 22.28 0.84 -25.18
N ALA A 16 22.32 2.16 -25.42
CA ALA A 16 22.22 3.16 -24.35
C ALA A 16 20.85 3.11 -23.62
N LEU A 17 19.75 2.90 -24.35
CA LEU A 17 18.42 2.71 -23.75
C LEU A 17 18.36 1.46 -22.85
N VAL A 18 18.96 0.35 -23.27
CA VAL A 18 18.99 -0.91 -22.51
C VAL A 18 19.82 -0.79 -21.23
N GLN A 19 20.93 -0.04 -21.26
CA GLN A 19 21.77 0.18 -20.07
C GLN A 19 21.04 0.96 -18.98
N ASN A 20 20.23 1.96 -19.35
CA ASN A 20 19.51 2.79 -18.39
C ASN A 20 18.40 1.99 -17.67
N ALA A 21 17.68 1.12 -18.39
CA ALA A 21 16.66 0.26 -17.80
C ALA A 21 17.23 -0.74 -16.76
N LYS A 22 18.44 -1.27 -17.00
CA LYS A 22 19.11 -2.19 -16.06
C LYS A 22 19.60 -1.48 -14.80
N ALA A 23 20.03 -0.22 -14.89
CA ALA A 23 20.47 0.58 -13.75
C ALA A 23 19.31 0.88 -12.78
N GLN A 24 18.14 1.25 -13.31
CA GLN A 24 16.94 1.51 -12.50
C GLN A 24 16.49 0.27 -11.72
N SER A 25 16.46 -0.90 -12.36
CA SER A 25 16.08 -2.15 -11.69
C SER A 25 17.03 -2.54 -10.55
N LYS A 26 18.31 -2.14 -10.62
CA LYS A 26 19.28 -2.41 -9.56
C LYS A 26 19.08 -1.46 -8.38
N TYR A 27 18.85 -0.18 -8.65
CA TYR A 27 18.55 0.84 -7.64
C TYR A 27 17.30 0.47 -6.80
N ASP A 28 16.22 0.00 -7.43
CA ASP A 28 14.99 -0.38 -6.74
C ASP A 28 15.15 -1.62 -5.82
N LYS A 29 16.14 -2.48 -6.09
CA LYS A 29 16.44 -3.66 -5.27
C LYS A 29 17.34 -3.32 -4.09
N GLU A 30 18.29 -2.41 -4.27
CA GLU A 30 19.26 -1.99 -3.25
C GLU A 30 18.63 -1.08 -2.19
N ASN A 31 17.61 -0.29 -2.55
CA ASN A 31 16.97 0.67 -1.64
C ASN A 31 15.78 0.11 -0.82
N ARG A 32 15.47 -1.18 -0.89
CA ARG A 32 14.56 -1.80 0.09
C ARG A 32 15.38 -2.41 1.21
N CYS A 33 15.06 -2.05 2.46
CA CYS A 33 15.57 -2.77 3.63
C CYS A 33 15.29 -4.28 3.46
N PRO A 34 16.31 -5.14 3.38
CA PRO A 34 16.10 -6.58 3.28
C PRO A 34 15.52 -7.06 4.61
N ASN A 35 14.30 -7.59 4.60
CA ASN A 35 13.81 -8.38 5.72
C ASN A 35 14.19 -9.85 5.45
N PRO A 36 15.19 -10.40 6.17
CA PRO A 36 15.69 -11.77 5.94
C PRO A 36 14.66 -12.85 6.31
N ASN A 37 13.58 -12.49 7.01
CA ASN A 37 12.50 -13.37 7.41
C ASN A 37 11.21 -13.10 6.61
N LEU A 38 11.31 -12.63 5.36
CA LEU A 38 10.16 -12.51 4.48
C LEU A 38 9.65 -13.90 4.10
N VAL A 39 8.77 -14.45 4.94
CA VAL A 39 7.91 -15.55 4.53
C VAL A 39 7.08 -15.04 3.36
N LYS A 40 7.23 -15.67 2.19
CA LYS A 40 6.44 -15.32 1.01
C LYS A 40 4.97 -15.55 1.36
N ASP A 41 4.24 -14.47 1.46
CA ASP A 41 2.84 -14.49 1.83
C ASP A 41 1.99 -15.03 0.67
N THR A 42 1.60 -16.31 0.77
CA THR A 42 0.76 -17.03 -0.21
C THR A 42 -0.74 -16.86 0.07
N SER A 43 -1.12 -16.12 1.12
CA SER A 43 -2.54 -15.94 1.46
C SER A 43 -3.26 -15.19 0.33
N LYS A 44 -4.53 -15.54 0.07
CA LYS A 44 -5.38 -14.76 -0.85
C LYS A 44 -5.89 -13.45 -0.22
N ILE A 45 -5.90 -13.40 1.11
CA ILE A 45 -6.43 -12.29 1.92
C ILE A 45 -5.27 -11.39 2.36
N SER A 46 -5.53 -10.10 2.58
CA SER A 46 -4.54 -9.20 3.18
C SER A 46 -4.20 -9.63 4.62
N ILE A 47 -3.05 -9.22 5.17
CA ILE A 47 -2.66 -9.67 6.51
C ILE A 47 -3.50 -8.92 7.56
N PRO A 48 -4.21 -9.61 8.47
CA PRO A 48 -4.91 -8.95 9.56
C PRO A 48 -3.92 -8.41 10.59
N ALA A 49 -4.22 -7.24 11.13
CA ALA A 49 -3.43 -6.58 12.16
C ALA A 49 -4.35 -5.93 13.22
N VAL A 50 -3.83 -5.83 14.43
CA VAL A 50 -4.53 -5.22 15.57
C VAL A 50 -3.61 -4.21 16.24
N MET A 51 -4.12 -3.01 16.48
CA MET A 51 -3.49 -1.99 17.30
C MET A 51 -4.36 -1.79 18.53
N ALA A 52 -3.78 -1.94 19.73
CA ALA A 52 -4.43 -1.58 20.97
C ALA A 52 -3.65 -0.42 21.58
N THR A 53 -4.35 0.66 21.91
CA THR A 53 -3.76 1.83 22.54
C THR A 53 -4.66 2.38 23.63
N THR A 54 -4.10 3.24 24.47
CA THR A 54 -4.83 3.95 25.51
C THR A 54 -4.70 5.45 25.25
N ILE A 55 -5.83 6.14 25.13
CA ILE A 55 -5.88 7.59 24.98
C ILE A 55 -6.47 8.15 26.29
N GLY A 56 -5.63 8.83 27.07
CA GLY A 56 -6.01 9.25 28.43
C GLY A 56 -6.28 8.05 29.34
N LYS A 57 -7.55 7.79 29.65
CA LYS A 57 -8.01 6.64 30.46
C LYS A 57 -8.80 5.61 29.66
N ASP A 58 -8.89 5.78 28.33
CA ASP A 58 -9.77 4.98 27.48
C ASP A 58 -8.96 4.05 26.58
N SER A 59 -9.36 2.78 26.55
CA SER A 59 -8.76 1.79 25.66
C SER A 59 -9.47 1.83 24.31
N VAL A 60 -8.66 1.96 23.25
CA VAL A 60 -9.09 1.97 21.86
C VAL A 60 -8.43 0.80 21.15
N ILE A 61 -9.23 -0.02 20.48
CA ILE A 61 -8.74 -1.16 19.68
C ILE A 61 -9.09 -0.90 18.23
N ILE A 62 -8.08 -0.94 17.38
CA ILE A 62 -8.23 -0.80 15.93
C ILE A 62 -7.87 -2.14 15.30
N LYS A 63 -8.78 -2.72 14.53
CA LYS A 63 -8.55 -3.93 13.74
C LYS A 63 -8.62 -3.56 12.29
N TYR A 64 -7.58 -3.90 11.53
CA TYR A 64 -7.45 -3.56 10.13
C TYR A 64 -6.72 -4.67 9.38
N PHE A 65 -6.72 -4.56 8.06
CA PHE A 65 -5.99 -5.44 7.18
C PHE A 65 -4.97 -4.62 6.40
N SER A 66 -3.71 -5.05 6.43
CA SER A 66 -2.62 -4.36 5.76
C SER A 66 -2.57 -4.72 4.27
N PRO A 67 -2.78 -3.77 3.35
CA PRO A 67 -2.74 -4.04 1.91
C PRO A 67 -1.31 -4.33 1.45
N GLY A 68 -1.05 -5.57 1.03
CA GLY A 68 0.18 -5.91 0.30
C GLY A 68 0.06 -5.63 -1.20
N VAL A 69 1.12 -5.09 -1.82
CA VAL A 69 1.26 -4.94 -3.27
C VAL A 69 1.65 -6.28 -3.89
N ARG A 70 0.72 -7.25 -3.86
CA ARG A 70 0.90 -8.62 -4.36
C ARG A 70 0.60 -8.71 -5.87
N GLY A 71 1.14 -7.78 -6.66
CA GLY A 71 0.82 -7.65 -8.10
C GLY A 71 -0.62 -7.24 -8.40
N ARG A 72 -1.36 -6.75 -7.40
CA ARG A 72 -2.73 -6.25 -7.53
C ARG A 72 -2.73 -4.79 -7.99
N ILE A 73 -3.76 -4.39 -8.72
CA ILE A 73 -4.06 -2.97 -8.99
C ILE A 73 -4.59 -2.37 -7.68
N ILE A 74 -3.77 -1.51 -7.07
CA ILE A 74 -4.13 -0.85 -5.80
C ILE A 74 -5.06 0.33 -6.09
N TRP A 75 -4.59 1.32 -6.84
CA TRP A 75 -5.38 2.51 -7.16
C TRP A 75 -6.27 2.27 -8.38
N GLY A 76 -7.54 2.68 -8.31
CA GLY A 76 -8.56 2.33 -9.30
C GLY A 76 -8.99 0.86 -9.25
N GLY A 77 -8.56 0.11 -8.25
CA GLY A 77 -8.92 -1.29 -8.02
C GLY A 77 -9.35 -1.49 -6.56
N LEU A 78 -8.38 -1.83 -5.69
CA LEU A 78 -8.65 -1.98 -4.25
C LEU A 78 -9.00 -0.65 -3.57
N VAL A 79 -8.45 0.45 -4.07
CA VAL A 79 -8.78 1.83 -3.70
C VAL A 79 -9.45 2.49 -4.92
N PRO A 80 -10.78 2.47 -5.00
CA PRO A 80 -11.50 3.08 -6.12
C PRO A 80 -11.41 4.61 -6.05
N TYR A 81 -11.58 5.25 -7.21
CA TYR A 81 -11.60 6.70 -7.32
C TYR A 81 -13.03 7.19 -7.27
N ASN A 82 -13.28 8.26 -6.52
CA ASN A 82 -14.59 8.94 -6.44
C ASN A 82 -15.75 8.05 -5.99
N GLU A 83 -15.47 6.93 -5.33
CA GLU A 83 -16.45 6.01 -4.78
C GLU A 83 -16.16 5.82 -3.30
N VAL A 84 -17.23 5.67 -2.50
CA VAL A 84 -17.09 5.30 -1.10
C VAL A 84 -16.58 3.87 -1.04
N TRP A 85 -15.48 3.67 -0.33
CA TRP A 85 -14.89 2.37 -0.14
C TRP A 85 -14.51 2.11 1.30
N VAL A 86 -14.29 0.83 1.54
CA VAL A 86 -13.96 0.30 2.85
C VAL A 86 -12.50 0.61 3.16
N THR A 87 -12.24 1.48 4.14
CA THR A 87 -10.86 1.82 4.52
C THR A 87 -10.16 0.58 5.09
N GLY A 88 -9.15 0.09 4.38
CA GLY A 88 -8.45 -1.16 4.71
C GLY A 88 -8.34 -2.05 3.48
N ALA A 89 -8.11 -3.34 3.67
CA ALA A 89 -8.19 -4.31 2.58
C ALA A 89 -9.04 -5.51 3.02
N HIS A 90 -9.77 -6.14 2.11
CA HIS A 90 -10.69 -7.24 2.43
C HIS A 90 -11.89 -6.81 3.29
N ASP A 91 -11.68 -6.42 4.55
CA ASP A 91 -12.73 -5.96 5.47
C ASP A 91 -12.48 -4.53 5.97
N ALA A 92 -13.53 -3.90 6.50
CA ALA A 92 -13.46 -2.56 7.05
C ALA A 92 -12.58 -2.48 8.28
N THR A 93 -11.72 -1.46 8.31
CA THR A 93 -11.03 -1.07 9.54
C THR A 93 -12.08 -0.76 10.58
N SER A 94 -12.04 -1.49 11.69
CA SER A 94 -12.95 -1.32 12.81
C SER A 94 -12.24 -0.68 13.99
N ILE A 95 -12.93 0.28 14.63
CA ILE A 95 -12.50 0.95 15.85
C ILE A 95 -13.48 0.57 16.95
N ASP A 96 -12.98 0.04 18.06
CA ASP A 96 -13.72 -0.24 19.27
C ASP A 96 -13.30 0.77 20.35
N VAL A 97 -14.25 1.58 20.82
CA VAL A 97 -14.05 2.64 21.80
C VAL A 97 -14.99 2.41 22.98
N ARG A 98 -14.42 2.36 24.19
CA ARG A 98 -15.17 2.05 25.43
C ARG A 98 -15.90 3.21 26.07
N LYS A 99 -15.62 4.44 25.64
CA LYS A 99 -16.28 5.65 26.14
C LYS A 99 -16.70 6.55 25.01
N ASP A 100 -17.65 7.42 25.30
CA ASP A 100 -18.09 8.46 24.40
C ASP A 100 -16.90 9.36 24.03
N PHE A 101 -16.78 9.67 22.74
CA PHE A 101 -15.67 10.45 22.20
C PHE A 101 -16.17 11.53 21.26
N LYS A 102 -15.33 12.53 21.01
CA LYS A 102 -15.68 13.69 20.19
C LYS A 102 -14.96 13.63 18.85
N VAL A 103 -15.72 13.80 17.77
CA VAL A 103 -15.17 13.98 16.40
C VAL A 103 -15.70 15.31 15.88
N GLY A 104 -14.79 16.27 15.66
CA GLY A 104 -15.16 17.66 15.35
C GLY A 104 -16.02 18.24 16.47
N ASN A 105 -17.27 18.61 16.17
CA ASN A 105 -18.23 19.14 17.13
C ASN A 105 -19.26 18.12 17.62
N LYS A 106 -19.15 16.85 17.21
CA LYS A 106 -20.14 15.81 17.51
C LYS A 106 -19.61 14.84 18.57
N ILE A 107 -20.47 14.53 19.55
CA ILE A 107 -20.23 13.45 20.51
C ILE A 107 -20.74 12.16 19.88
N ILE A 108 -19.90 11.13 19.88
CA ILE A 108 -20.19 9.79 19.41
C ILE A 108 -20.18 8.87 20.63
N PRO A 109 -21.22 8.07 20.84
CA PRO A 109 -21.28 7.17 21.99
C PRO A 109 -20.18 6.09 21.94
N ALA A 110 -19.92 5.46 23.08
CA ALA A 110 -19.10 4.26 23.13
C ALA A 110 -19.67 3.19 22.18
N GLY A 111 -18.79 2.50 21.46
CA GLY A 111 -19.21 1.48 20.51
C GLY A 111 -18.13 1.04 19.54
N LYS A 112 -18.56 0.15 18.63
CA LYS A 112 -17.74 -0.35 17.53
C LYS A 112 -18.17 0.31 16.23
N TYR A 113 -17.20 0.90 15.54
CA TYR A 113 -17.39 1.67 14.31
C TYR A 113 -16.55 1.09 13.18
N ALA A 114 -16.98 1.30 11.94
CA ALA A 114 -16.23 0.98 10.73
C ALA A 114 -15.90 2.27 9.98
N ILE A 115 -14.72 2.33 9.36
CA ILE A 115 -14.23 3.50 8.63
C ILE A 115 -14.47 3.32 7.12
N PHE A 116 -15.02 4.35 6.50
CA PHE A 116 -15.26 4.44 5.06
C PHE A 116 -14.76 5.80 4.56
N THR A 117 -14.30 5.85 3.32
CA THR A 117 -13.75 7.06 2.66
C THR A 117 -14.24 7.17 1.24
#